data_AF-A0A3D4P141-F1
#
_entry.id   AF-A0A3D4P141-F1
#
_cell.length_a   1.000
_cell.length_b   1.000
_cell.length_c   1.000
_cell.angle_alpha   90.00
_cell.angle_beta   90.00
_cell.angle_gamma   90.00
#
_symmetry.space_group_name_H-M   'P 1'
#
loop_
_entity.id
_entity.type
_entity.pdbx_description
1 polymer ?
#
loop_
_entity_poly.entity_id
_entity_poly.type
_entity_poly.pdbx_seq_one_letter_code
_entity_poly.pdbx_strand_id
1 'polypeptide(L)' 'IAQRILDYRKESGNFKKIEEILKVRGIGEKVFGQLKDLITVGPEAATK' A
#
# COMPACT_ATOMS: atom_id res chain seq x y z
N ILE A 1 -3.72 11.16 3.67
CA ILE A 1 -3.38 9.72 3.53
C ILE A 1 -2.74 9.45 2.17
N ALA A 2 -3.34 9.91 1.06
CA ALA A 2 -2.82 9.75 -0.30
C ALA A 2 -1.35 10.12 -0.51
N GLN A 3 -0.90 11.28 0.01
CA GLN A 3 0.52 11.70 -0.11
C GLN A 3 1.50 10.70 0.50
N ARG A 4 1.15 10.09 1.64
CA ARG A 4 2.05 9.14 2.32
C ARG A 4 2.16 7.80 1.58
N ILE A 5 1.10 7.41 0.87
CA ILE A 5 1.12 6.23 -0.01
C ILE A 5 2.06 6.49 -1.20
N LEU A 6 2.05 7.71 -1.75
CA LEU A 6 2.96 8.12 -2.81
C LEU A 6 4.42 8.18 -2.32
N ASP A 7 4.66 8.72 -1.13
CA ASP A 7 5.97 8.77 -0.48
C ASP A 7 6.52 7.35 -0.24
N TYR A 8 5.70 6.48 0.36
CA TYR A 8 6.05 5.07 0.56
C TYR A 8 6.37 4.38 -0.76
N ARG A 9 5.62 4.67 -1.83
CA ARG A 9 5.89 4.11 -3.15
C ARG A 9 7.18 4.64 -3.78
N LYS A 10 7.57 5.88 -3.47
CA LYS A 10 8.84 6.47 -3.90
C LYS A 10 10.05 5.87 -3.18
N GLU A 11 9.96 5.70 -1.86
CA GLU A 11 11.05 5.16 -1.04
C GLU A 11 11.14 3.63 -1.10
N SER A 12 10.00 2.95 -0.97
CA SER A 12 9.91 1.50 -0.78
C SER A 12 9.57 0.74 -2.06
N GLY A 13 9.16 1.44 -3.12
CA GLY A 13 8.75 0.85 -4.39
C GLY A 13 7.29 0.38 -4.41
N ASN A 14 6.97 -0.53 -5.33
CA ASN A 14 5.61 -1.04 -5.46
C ASN A 14 5.17 -1.87 -4.24
N PHE A 15 3.90 -1.72 -3.84
CA PHE A 15 3.31 -2.54 -2.79
C PHE A 15 3.24 -4.00 -3.24
N LYS A 16 4.00 -4.87 -2.58
CA LYS A 16 3.98 -6.32 -2.84
C LYS A 16 2.79 -7.02 -2.19
N LYS A 17 2.29 -6.47 -1.07
CA LYS A 17 1.17 -7.00 -0.28
C LYS A 17 0.29 -5.87 0.20
N ILE A 18 -1.00 -6.15 0.43
CA ILE A 18 -1.91 -5.17 1.03
C ILE A 18 -1.44 -4.72 2.42
N GLU A 19 -0.78 -5.60 3.17
CA GLU A 19 -0.28 -5.35 4.54
C GLU A 19 0.81 -4.26 4.58
N GLU A 20 1.54 -4.05 3.49
CA GLU A 20 2.53 -2.97 3.40
C GLU A 20 1.91 -1.58 3.56
N ILE A 21 0.60 -1.44 3.30
CA ILE A 21 -0.09 -0.18 3.49
C ILE A 21 -0.21 0.20 4.99
N LEU A 22 -0.11 -0.77 5.92
CA LEU A 22 -0.03 -0.51 7.37
C LEU A 22 1.30 0.14 7.77
N LYS A 23 2.36 -0.02 6.96
CA LYS A 23 3.64 0.65 7.19
C LYS A 23 3.57 2.15 6.85
N VAL A 24 2.56 2.57 6.10
CA VAL A 24 2.33 3.98 5.78
C VAL A 24 1.86 4.71 7.03
N ARG A 25 2.64 5.70 7.47
CA ARG A 25 2.34 6.47 8.69
C ARG A 25 0.91 7.03 8.67
N GLY A 26 0.09 6.67 9.65
CA GLY A 26 -1.31 7.10 9.76
C GLY A 26 -2.33 6.28 8.97
N ILE A 27 -1.94 5.11 8.44
CA ILE A 27 -2.86 4.01 8.18
C ILE A 27 -2.69 3.01 9.32
N GLY A 28 -3.60 3.08 10.29
CA GLY A 28 -3.70 2.08 11.34
C GLY A 28 -4.69 0.98 10.95
N GLU A 29 -4.83 -0.03 11.81
CA GLU A 29 -5.69 -1.20 11.61
C GLU A 29 -7.14 -0.84 11.26
N LYS A 30 -7.67 0.23 11.86
CA LYS A 30 -9.04 0.71 11.58
C LYS A 30 -9.21 1.20 10.14
N VAL A 31 -8.27 2.00 9.66
CA VAL A 31 -8.27 2.54 8.29
C VAL A 31 -7.93 1.43 7.30
N PHE A 32 -6.96 0.57 7.66
CA PHE A 32 -6.63 -0.61 6.88
C PHE A 32 -7.82 -1.54 6.70
N GLY A 33 -8.59 -1.82 7.77
CA GLY A 33 -9.76 -2.70 7.69
C GLY A 33 -10.84 -2.20 6.73
N GLN A 34 -11.01 -0.88 6.61
CA GLN A 34 -11.95 -0.27 5.65
C GLN A 34 -11.39 -0.27 4.22
N LEU A 35 -10.07 -0.19 4.07
CA LEU A 35 -9.43 -0.12 2.77
C LEU A 35 -9.01 -1.48 2.22
N LYS A 36 -8.79 -2.52 3.05
CA LYS A 36 -8.22 -3.81 2.62
C LYS A 36 -9.03 -4.48 1.51
N ASP A 37 -10.35 -4.31 1.54
CA ASP A 37 -11.28 -4.83 0.53
C ASP A 37 -11.34 -3.95 -0.73
N LEU A 38 -10.90 -2.69 -0.62
CA LEU A 38 -10.84 -1.71 -1.72
C LEU A 38 -9.44 -1.58 -2.34
N ILE A 39 -8.40 -2.09 -1.66
CA ILE A 39 -7.03 -2.07 -2.12
C ILE A 39 -6.71 -3.42 -2.77
N THR A 40 -6.29 -3.37 -4.02
CA THR A 40 -5.70 -4.52 -4.71
C THR A 40 -4.26 -4.17 -5.05
N VAL A 41 -3.32 -5.03 -4.65
CA VAL A 41 -1.95 -4.94 -5.14
C VAL A 41 -1.89 -5.64 -6.49
N GLY A 42 -1.55 -4.88 -7.53
CA GLY A 42 -1.36 -5.45 -8.86
C GLY A 42 -0.18 -6.44 -8.83
N PRO A 43 -0.23 -7.52 -9.62
CA PRO A 43 0.93 -8.40 -9.75
C PRO A 43 2.11 -7.54 -10.17
N GLU A 44 3.20 -7.61 -9.40
CA GLU A 44 4.49 -7.02 -9.75
C GLU A 44 4.74 -7.45 -11.19
N ALA A 45 4.67 -6.49 -12.12
CA ALA A 45 4.70 -6.79 -13.54
C ALA A 45 5.94 -7.64 -13.78
N ALA A 46 5.73 -8.91 -14.09
CA ALA A 46 6.75 -9.78 -14.59
C ALA A 46 7.20 -9.15 -15.91
N THR A 47 8.20 -8.28 -15.83
CA THR A 47 9.08 -7.97 -16.94
C THR A 47 9.62 -9.31 -17.43
N LYS A 48 9.02 -9.78 -18.52
CA LYS A 48 9.52 -10.86 -19.34
C LYS A 48 10.60 -10.30 -20.26
#